data_AF-A0A1F9BFA7-F1
#
_entry.id   AF-A0A1F9BFA7-F1
#
_cell.length_a   1.000
_cell.length_b   1.000
_cell.length_c   1.000
_cell.angle_alpha   90.00
_cell.angle_beta   90.00
_cell.angle_gamma   90.00
#
_symmetry.space_group_name_H-M   'P 1'
#
loop_
_entity.id
_entity.type
_entity.pdbx_description
1 polymer ?
#
loop_
_entity_poly.entity_id
_entity_poly.type
_entity_poly.pdbx_seq_one_letter_code
_entity_poly.pdbx_strand_id
1 'polypeptide(L)'
;MGIHPSGTNEALQFWMAFWPALYSGLLYSIVTGIVVGVIVLFVQRHAEGKAARRSYVRELSIAKEQIREAMSCPNPFTISSAIESVPQSARAAIEVVRHWPISLWREELTDHKPLLDAIHELQLSYSQFKISAQHFDYLLQQFARDYNSKSNNISVNDPPLQSFILGRFSGFENAQILPWLSMPIQTVYPWIEGGFAEAEKNQELKSAHGEYIDKREKLQTMANALMQKLTA
;
A
#
# COMPACT_ATOMS: atom_id res chain seq x y z
N MET A 1 39.42 59.90 72.05
CA MET A 1 38.17 59.15 71.76
C MET A 1 37.82 59.40 70.30
N GLY A 2 38.30 58.53 69.39
CA GLY A 2 37.89 58.54 67.99
C GLY A 2 36.97 57.35 67.76
N ILE A 3 35.67 57.61 67.60
CA ILE A 3 34.69 56.58 67.27
C ILE A 3 34.88 56.28 65.78
N HIS A 4 35.51 55.15 65.46
CA HIS A 4 35.52 54.63 64.09
C HIS A 4 34.14 54.01 63.79
N PRO A 5 33.47 54.38 62.68
CA PRO A 5 32.24 53.72 62.27
C PRO A 5 32.60 52.36 61.67
N SER A 6 32.60 51.30 62.49
CA SER A 6 32.91 49.93 62.08
C SER A 6 31.78 49.25 61.29
N GLY A 7 30.59 49.86 61.20
CA GLY A 7 29.42 49.24 60.57
C GLY A 7 29.33 49.36 59.05
N THR A 8 30.04 50.30 58.41
CA THR A 8 29.86 50.58 56.98
C THR A 8 30.68 49.67 56.07
N ASN A 9 31.93 49.33 56.45
CA ASN A 9 32.82 48.51 55.60
C ASN A 9 32.43 47.03 55.56
N GLU A 10 31.95 46.45 56.66
CA GLU A 10 31.50 45.04 56.70
C GLU A 10 30.19 44.85 55.93
N ALA A 11 29.25 45.80 56.04
CA ALA A 11 28.01 45.78 55.27
C ALA A 11 28.29 45.90 53.76
N LEU A 12 29.25 46.75 53.36
CA LEU A 12 29.65 46.92 51.97
C LEU A 12 30.32 45.66 51.41
N GLN A 13 31.19 45.00 52.20
CA GLN A 13 31.79 43.72 51.83
C GLN A 13 30.74 42.61 51.71
N PHE A 14 29.76 42.55 52.61
CA PHE A 14 28.65 41.61 52.52
C PHE A 14 27.86 41.82 51.22
N TRP A 15 27.42 43.05 50.93
CA TRP A 15 26.65 43.34 49.71
C TRP A 15 27.46 43.12 48.42
N MET A 16 28.77 43.40 48.45
CA MET A 16 29.69 43.12 47.32
C MET A 16 29.90 41.62 47.08
N ALA A 17 29.84 40.77 48.10
CA ALA A 17 29.93 39.32 47.95
C ALA A 17 28.57 38.66 47.68
N PHE A 18 27.49 39.21 48.27
CA PHE A 18 26.15 38.66 48.21
C PHE A 18 25.55 38.71 46.80
N TRP A 19 25.58 39.86 46.13
CA TRP A 19 24.98 39.98 44.79
C TRP A 19 25.68 39.08 43.76
N PRO A 20 27.02 39.03 43.63
CA PRO A 20 27.69 38.12 42.71
C PRO A 20 27.48 36.65 43.06
N ALA A 21 27.43 36.28 44.35
CA ALA A 21 27.15 34.91 44.77
C ALA A 21 25.70 34.50 44.43
N LEU A 22 24.73 35.41 44.61
CA LEU A 22 23.33 35.18 44.26
C LEU A 22 23.17 35.06 42.73
N TYR A 23 23.74 35.99 41.96
CA TYR A 23 23.68 35.95 40.50
C TYR A 23 24.40 34.73 39.92
N SER A 24 25.60 34.39 40.42
CA SER A 24 26.33 33.20 39.97
C SER A 24 25.62 31.91 40.36
N GLY A 25 25.08 31.80 41.57
CA GLY A 25 24.31 30.63 42.01
C GLY A 25 23.01 30.45 41.22
N LEU A 26 22.30 31.54 40.94
CA LEU A 26 21.04 31.51 40.19
C LEU A 26 21.29 31.18 38.71
N LEU A 27 22.28 31.81 38.08
CA LEU A 27 22.74 31.45 36.73
C LEU A 27 23.22 30.00 36.65
N TYR A 28 24.01 29.55 37.63
CA TYR A 28 24.47 28.17 37.69
C TYR A 28 23.29 27.20 37.79
N SER A 29 22.28 27.49 38.62
CA SER A 29 21.09 26.64 38.73
C SER A 29 20.29 26.55 37.42
N ILE A 30 20.14 27.67 36.71
CA ILE A 30 19.43 27.72 35.41
C ILE A 30 20.20 26.94 34.36
N VAL A 31 21.50 27.21 34.23
CA VAL A 31 22.37 26.51 33.27
C VAL A 31 22.40 25.01 33.55
N THR A 32 22.56 24.62 34.83
CA THR A 32 22.55 23.21 35.24
C THR A 32 21.21 22.55 34.93
N GLY A 33 20.09 23.23 35.21
CA GLY A 33 18.75 22.75 34.88
C GLY A 33 18.53 22.56 33.39
N ILE A 34 19.01 23.49 32.55
CA ILE A 34 18.95 23.38 31.09
C ILE A 34 19.79 22.19 30.60
N VAL A 35 21.04 22.08 31.07
CA VAL A 35 21.94 20.99 30.66
C VAL A 35 21.38 19.63 31.05
N VAL A 36 20.93 19.47 32.30
CA VAL A 36 20.31 18.23 32.77
C VAL A 36 19.02 17.95 31.99
N GLY A 37 18.18 18.96 31.75
CA GLY A 37 16.96 18.81 30.95
C GLY A 37 17.24 18.32 29.53
N VAL A 38 18.26 18.88 28.87
CA VAL A 38 18.70 18.45 27.53
C VAL A 38 19.21 17.00 27.54
N ILE A 39 20.03 16.63 28.54
CA ILE A 39 20.54 15.26 28.68
C ILE A 39 19.40 14.27 28.89
N VAL A 40 18.45 14.58 29.78
CA VAL A 40 17.27 13.74 30.04
C VAL A 40 16.43 13.57 28.78
N LEU A 41 16.16 14.65 28.04
CA LEU A 41 15.43 14.58 26.76
C LEU A 41 16.16 13.70 25.74
N PHE A 42 17.48 13.79 25.66
CA PHE A 42 18.26 13.00 24.72
C PHE A 42 18.20 11.50 25.06
N VAL A 43 18.32 11.17 26.36
CA VAL A 43 18.22 9.79 26.85
C VAL A 43 16.80 9.24 26.66
N GLN A 44 15.77 10.03 26.96
CA GLN A 44 14.36 9.65 26.77
C GLN A 44 14.08 9.36 25.29
N ARG A 45 14.43 10.28 24.38
CA ARG A 45 14.26 10.06 22.93
C ARG A 45 14.98 8.81 22.44
N HIS A 46 16.18 8.54 22.95
CA HIS A 46 16.93 7.35 22.55
C HIS A 46 16.29 6.05 23.08
N ALA A 47 15.76 6.07 24.31
CA ALA A 47 15.04 4.93 24.88
C ALA A 47 13.70 4.70 24.17
N GLU A 48 12.94 5.76 23.90
CA GLU A 48 11.67 5.73 23.16
C GLU A 48 11.88 5.21 21.74
N GLY A 49 12.91 5.65 21.04
CA GLY A 49 13.25 5.13 19.70
C GLY A 49 13.53 3.63 19.71
N LYS A 50 14.27 3.13 20.70
CA LYS A 50 14.51 1.68 20.87
C LYS A 50 13.23 0.91 21.18
N ALA A 51 12.36 1.45 22.03
CA ALA A 51 11.08 0.83 22.35
C ALA A 51 10.13 0.81 21.14
N ALA A 52 10.04 1.93 20.40
CA ALA A 52 9.27 2.05 19.18
C ALA A 52 9.74 1.05 18.12
N ARG A 53 11.05 0.98 17.88
CA ARG A 53 11.63 0.01 16.93
C ARG A 53 11.28 -1.44 17.29
N ARG A 54 11.30 -1.80 18.59
CA ARG A 54 10.85 -3.13 19.04
C ARG A 54 9.36 -3.36 18.79
N SER A 55 8.52 -2.33 18.98
CA SER A 55 7.09 -2.40 18.64
C SER A 55 6.90 -2.65 17.15
N TYR A 56 7.57 -1.88 16.30
CA TYR A 56 7.47 -2.03 14.84
C TYR A 56 7.94 -3.40 14.37
N VAL A 57 9.01 -3.96 14.94
CA VAL A 57 9.44 -5.33 14.62
C VAL A 57 8.38 -6.36 15.01
N ARG A 58 7.72 -6.18 16.15
CA ARG A 58 6.63 -7.05 16.59
C ARG A 58 5.39 -6.92 15.70
N GLU A 59 5.02 -5.70 15.33
CA GLU A 59 3.91 -5.47 14.42
C GLU A 59 4.21 -6.02 13.03
N LEU A 60 5.45 -5.87 12.55
CA LEU A 60 5.90 -6.45 11.29
C LEU A 60 5.83 -7.99 11.31
N SER A 61 6.17 -8.64 12.42
CA SER A 61 6.06 -10.11 12.52
C SER A 61 4.61 -10.58 12.48
N ILE A 62 3.70 -9.84 13.12
CA ILE A 62 2.25 -10.09 13.04
C ILE A 62 1.76 -9.88 11.59
N ALA A 63 2.16 -8.79 10.94
CA ALA A 63 1.80 -8.51 9.56
C ALA A 63 2.36 -9.59 8.60
N LYS A 64 3.60 -10.04 8.78
CA LYS A 64 4.22 -11.14 8.00
C LYS A 64 3.32 -12.37 8.02
N GLU A 65 2.87 -12.76 9.22
CA GLU A 65 2.05 -13.94 9.42
C GLU A 65 0.66 -13.78 8.80
N GLN A 66 0.00 -12.65 9.03
CA GLN A 66 -1.32 -12.36 8.45
C GLN A 66 -1.29 -12.35 6.92
N ILE A 67 -0.24 -11.77 6.31
CA ILE A 67 -0.08 -11.78 4.86
C ILE A 67 0.10 -13.20 4.36
N ARG A 68 0.97 -14.00 5.00
CA ARG A 68 1.22 -15.39 4.62
C ARG A 68 -0.05 -16.24 4.68
N GLU A 69 -0.81 -16.13 5.77
CA GLU A 69 -2.06 -16.85 5.96
C GLU A 69 -3.08 -16.46 4.87
N ALA A 70 -3.27 -15.15 4.64
CA ALA A 70 -4.20 -14.64 3.66
C ALA A 70 -3.86 -15.11 2.23
N MET A 71 -2.56 -15.14 1.89
CA MET A 71 -2.08 -15.58 0.57
C MET A 71 -2.19 -17.10 0.34
N SER A 72 -2.32 -17.90 1.40
CA SER A 72 -2.37 -19.37 1.32
C SER A 72 -3.75 -19.92 0.95
N CYS A 73 -4.79 -19.08 0.95
CA CYS A 73 -6.16 -19.52 0.65
C CYS A 73 -6.42 -19.61 -0.86
N PRO A 74 -6.84 -20.78 -1.39
CA PRO A 74 -7.27 -20.90 -2.78
C PRO A 74 -8.62 -20.20 -2.99
N ASN A 75 -8.72 -19.37 -4.03
CA ASN A 75 -9.98 -18.78 -4.47
C ASN A 75 -10.16 -19.06 -5.97
N PRO A 76 -11.33 -19.53 -6.43
CA PRO A 76 -11.59 -19.68 -7.86
C PRO A 76 -11.48 -18.35 -8.62
N PHE A 77 -10.86 -18.41 -9.79
CA PHE A 77 -10.84 -17.32 -10.75
C PHE A 77 -12.26 -17.03 -11.24
N THR A 78 -12.67 -15.75 -11.24
CA THR A 78 -13.96 -15.30 -11.77
C THR A 78 -13.71 -14.27 -12.87
N ILE A 79 -14.31 -14.49 -14.05
CA ILE A 79 -14.26 -13.56 -15.18
C ILE A 79 -15.60 -12.84 -15.29
N SER A 80 -15.85 -11.93 -14.37
CA SER A 80 -16.96 -10.98 -14.47
C SER A 80 -16.47 -9.67 -15.09
N SER A 81 -15.31 -9.18 -14.67
CA SER A 81 -14.66 -7.97 -15.20
C SER A 81 -13.13 -8.08 -15.09
N ALA A 82 -12.40 -7.26 -15.86
CA ALA A 82 -10.95 -7.23 -15.82
C ALA A 82 -10.47 -6.70 -14.46
N ILE A 83 -11.19 -5.77 -13.84
CA ILE A 83 -10.82 -5.27 -12.50
C ILE A 83 -11.00 -6.32 -11.40
N GLU A 84 -11.91 -7.28 -11.58
CA GLU A 84 -12.15 -8.36 -10.61
C GLU A 84 -11.20 -9.54 -10.80
N SER A 85 -10.52 -9.63 -11.94
CA SER A 85 -9.58 -10.71 -12.28
C SER A 85 -8.19 -10.60 -11.62
N VAL A 86 -8.08 -9.78 -10.56
CA VAL A 86 -6.86 -9.61 -9.75
C VAL A 86 -6.35 -10.99 -9.29
N PRO A 87 -5.04 -11.26 -9.41
CA PRO A 87 -4.40 -12.38 -8.73
C PRO A 87 -4.79 -12.47 -7.25
N GLN A 88 -5.37 -13.60 -6.83
CA GLN A 88 -5.91 -13.73 -5.48
C GLN A 88 -4.86 -13.49 -4.39
N SER A 89 -3.67 -14.04 -4.57
CA SER A 89 -2.55 -13.86 -3.62
C SER A 89 -2.18 -12.38 -3.48
N ALA A 90 -2.19 -11.63 -4.58
CA ALA A 90 -1.99 -10.18 -4.54
C ALA A 90 -3.14 -9.47 -3.82
N ARG A 91 -4.39 -9.81 -4.14
CA ARG A 91 -5.57 -9.22 -3.49
C ARG A 91 -5.53 -9.42 -1.97
N ALA A 92 -5.30 -10.65 -1.53
CA ALA A 92 -5.23 -11.01 -0.13
C ALA A 92 -4.11 -10.26 0.61
N ALA A 93 -2.92 -10.20 0.02
CA ALA A 93 -1.79 -9.45 0.57
C ALA A 93 -2.13 -7.96 0.72
N ILE A 94 -2.69 -7.33 -0.33
CA ILE A 94 -3.05 -5.91 -0.33
C ILE A 94 -4.14 -5.60 0.70
N GLU A 95 -5.15 -6.48 0.85
CA GLU A 95 -6.20 -6.32 1.85
C GLU A 95 -5.66 -6.34 3.29
N VAL A 96 -4.63 -7.13 3.58
CA VAL A 96 -3.96 -7.09 4.89
C VAL A 96 -3.10 -5.84 5.01
N VAL A 97 -2.22 -5.60 4.03
CA VAL A 97 -1.21 -4.54 4.03
C VAL A 97 -1.81 -3.14 4.18
N ARG A 98 -3.02 -2.89 3.66
CA ARG A 98 -3.66 -1.56 3.75
C ARG A 98 -3.89 -1.07 5.19
N HIS A 99 -3.87 -1.96 6.18
CA HIS A 99 -4.07 -1.62 7.59
C HIS A 99 -2.75 -1.35 8.33
N TRP A 100 -1.61 -1.49 7.65
CA TRP A 100 -0.28 -1.40 8.25
C TRP A 100 0.51 -0.20 7.70
N PRO A 101 1.31 0.51 8.53
CA PRO A 101 2.04 1.70 8.11
C PRO A 101 3.37 1.33 7.43
N ILE A 102 3.32 0.63 6.29
CA ILE A 102 4.50 0.11 5.57
C ILE A 102 5.53 1.21 5.27
N SER A 103 5.08 2.39 4.85
CA SER A 103 5.97 3.52 4.55
C SER A 103 6.81 3.93 5.76
N LEU A 104 6.19 4.01 6.94
CA LEU A 104 6.87 4.33 8.19
C LEU A 104 7.86 3.23 8.57
N TRP A 105 7.44 1.97 8.50
CA TRP A 105 8.32 0.85 8.80
C TRP A 105 9.53 0.79 7.86
N ARG A 106 9.38 1.18 6.60
CA ARG A 106 10.48 1.18 5.62
C ARG A 106 11.59 2.18 5.99
N GLU A 107 11.22 3.30 6.62
CA GLU A 107 12.16 4.32 7.09
C GLU A 107 12.87 3.86 8.38
N GLU A 108 12.13 3.22 9.30
CA GLU A 108 12.62 2.89 10.64
C GLU A 108 13.25 1.48 10.77
N LEU A 109 12.88 0.53 9.91
CA LEU A 109 13.31 -0.87 9.93
C LEU A 109 14.24 -1.22 8.76
N THR A 110 15.42 -0.59 8.73
CA THR A 110 16.46 -0.83 7.71
C THR A 110 16.80 -2.31 7.50
N ASP A 111 16.82 -3.10 8.58
CA ASP A 111 17.17 -4.53 8.54
C ASP A 111 16.10 -5.39 7.84
N HIS A 112 14.87 -4.87 7.70
CA HIS A 112 13.75 -5.55 7.05
C HIS A 112 13.36 -4.93 5.71
N LYS A 113 14.16 -3.97 5.24
CA LYS A 113 13.93 -3.21 4.01
C LYS A 113 13.63 -4.09 2.78
N PRO A 114 14.32 -5.23 2.52
CA PRO A 114 14.02 -6.06 1.37
C PRO A 114 12.62 -6.69 1.35
N LEU A 115 12.00 -6.90 2.51
CA LEU A 115 10.62 -7.37 2.61
C LEU A 115 9.64 -6.21 2.43
N LEU A 116 9.91 -5.09 3.10
CA LEU A 116 9.07 -3.89 3.04
C LEU A 116 9.04 -3.27 1.63
N ASP A 117 10.18 -3.30 0.93
CA ASP A 117 10.28 -2.89 -0.48
C ASP A 117 9.43 -3.81 -1.37
N ALA A 118 9.48 -5.13 -1.17
CA ALA A 118 8.65 -6.08 -1.93
C ALA A 118 7.15 -5.86 -1.69
N ILE A 119 6.74 -5.59 -0.44
CA ILE A 119 5.35 -5.24 -0.12
C ILE A 119 4.94 -3.94 -0.82
N HIS A 120 5.80 -2.93 -0.78
CA HIS A 120 5.53 -1.64 -1.40
C HIS A 120 5.44 -1.73 -2.93
N GLU A 121 6.36 -2.46 -3.56
CA GLU A 121 6.34 -2.72 -5.01
C GLU A 121 5.05 -3.45 -5.43
N LEU A 122 4.57 -4.40 -4.62
CA LEU A 122 3.29 -5.06 -4.84
C LEU A 122 2.13 -4.05 -4.81
N GLN A 123 2.10 -3.11 -3.86
CA GLN A 123 1.08 -2.05 -3.79
C GLN A 123 1.08 -1.15 -5.03
N LEU A 124 2.26 -0.77 -5.51
CA LEU A 124 2.41 0.02 -6.73
C LEU A 124 1.94 -0.76 -7.95
N SER A 125 2.35 -2.02 -8.08
CA SER A 125 1.94 -2.89 -9.20
C SER A 125 0.44 -3.18 -9.17
N TYR A 126 -0.16 -3.35 -7.99
CA TYR A 126 -1.60 -3.50 -7.83
C TYR A 126 -2.35 -2.26 -8.32
N SER A 127 -1.86 -1.07 -7.99
CA SER A 127 -2.45 0.19 -8.45
C SER A 127 -2.37 0.35 -9.97
N GLN A 128 -1.22 0.01 -10.57
CA GLN A 128 -1.03 0.00 -12.02
C GLN A 128 -1.95 -1.00 -12.72
N PHE A 129 -2.09 -2.21 -12.17
CA PHE A 129 -3.04 -3.21 -12.65
C PHE A 129 -4.48 -2.68 -12.61
N LYS A 130 -4.92 -2.05 -11.51
CA LYS A 130 -6.29 -1.53 -11.44
C LYS A 130 -6.56 -0.48 -12.51
N ILE A 131 -5.60 0.40 -12.78
CA ILE A 131 -5.73 1.43 -13.82
C ILE A 131 -5.88 0.78 -15.20
N SER A 132 -5.00 -0.16 -15.56
CA SER A 132 -5.08 -0.82 -16.87
C SER A 132 -6.33 -1.68 -17.01
N ALA A 133 -6.74 -2.38 -15.95
CA ALA A 133 -7.97 -3.17 -15.92
C ALA A 133 -9.22 -2.29 -16.07
N GLN A 134 -9.29 -1.17 -15.36
CA GLN A 134 -10.40 -0.20 -15.49
C GLN A 134 -10.48 0.40 -16.89
N HIS A 135 -9.32 0.73 -17.47
CA HIS A 135 -9.27 1.24 -18.84
C HIS A 135 -9.78 0.19 -19.84
N PHE A 136 -9.38 -1.07 -19.66
CA PHE A 136 -9.85 -2.16 -20.51
C PHE A 136 -11.35 -2.43 -20.35
N ASP A 137 -11.87 -2.47 -19.12
CA ASP A 137 -13.32 -2.62 -18.84
C ASP A 137 -14.13 -1.47 -19.46
N TYR A 138 -13.62 -0.23 -19.40
CA TYR A 138 -14.25 0.92 -20.04
C TYR A 138 -14.34 0.75 -21.56
N LEU A 139 -13.25 0.32 -22.21
CA LEU A 139 -13.22 0.09 -23.65
C LEU A 139 -14.12 -1.07 -24.07
N LEU A 140 -14.18 -2.15 -23.28
CA LEU A 140 -15.13 -3.26 -23.49
C LEU A 140 -16.57 -2.77 -23.41
N GLN A 141 -16.90 -1.95 -22.42
CA GLN A 141 -18.23 -1.38 -22.27
C GLN A 141 -18.59 -0.47 -23.45
N GLN A 142 -17.66 0.39 -23.89
CA GLN A 142 -17.88 1.25 -25.06
C GLN A 142 -18.07 0.42 -26.33
N PHE A 143 -17.23 -0.60 -26.53
CA PHE A 143 -17.35 -1.52 -27.66
C PHE A 143 -18.70 -2.23 -27.67
N ALA A 144 -19.14 -2.78 -26.54
CA ALA A 144 -20.43 -3.48 -26.43
C ALA A 144 -21.61 -2.56 -26.78
N ARG A 145 -21.58 -1.29 -26.33
CA ARG A 145 -22.57 -0.26 -26.69
C ARG A 145 -22.61 0.00 -28.18
N ASP A 146 -21.45 0.22 -28.79
CA ASP A 146 -21.33 0.52 -30.21
C ASP A 146 -21.77 -0.68 -31.07
N TYR A 147 -21.40 -1.90 -30.67
CA TYR A 147 -21.80 -3.13 -31.35
C TYR A 147 -23.32 -3.36 -31.28
N ASN A 148 -23.92 -3.21 -30.09
CA ASN A 148 -25.35 -3.44 -29.89
C ASN A 148 -26.22 -2.36 -30.53
N SER A 149 -25.75 -1.10 -30.58
CA SER A 149 -26.45 -0.03 -31.30
C SER A 149 -26.57 -0.28 -32.80
N LYS A 150 -25.57 -0.93 -33.41
CA LYS A 150 -25.55 -1.28 -34.84
C LYS A 150 -26.39 -2.52 -35.17
N SER A 151 -26.56 -3.42 -34.20
CA SER A 151 -27.26 -4.71 -34.37
C SER A 151 -28.71 -4.69 -33.88
N ASN A 152 -29.25 -3.52 -33.51
CA ASN A 152 -30.61 -3.34 -33.00
C ASN A 152 -30.93 -4.18 -31.74
N ASN A 153 -29.88 -4.48 -30.95
CA ASN A 153 -29.96 -5.29 -29.73
C ASN A 153 -30.42 -4.46 -28.53
N ILE A 154 -31.25 -5.03 -27.66
CA ILE A 154 -31.95 -4.30 -26.58
C ILE A 154 -31.03 -4.00 -25.37
N SER A 155 -29.94 -4.76 -25.17
CA SER A 155 -29.04 -4.59 -24.03
C SER A 155 -27.86 -3.67 -24.38
N VAL A 156 -27.94 -2.40 -24.02
CA VAL A 156 -26.91 -1.39 -24.36
C VAL A 156 -25.55 -1.69 -23.71
N ASN A 157 -25.52 -2.24 -22.50
CA ASN A 157 -24.25 -2.54 -21.80
C ASN A 157 -23.80 -3.99 -21.93
N ASP A 158 -24.71 -4.96 -22.10
CA ASP A 158 -24.42 -6.37 -22.37
C ASP A 158 -23.22 -7.00 -21.61
N PRO A 159 -23.33 -7.19 -20.27
CA PRO A 159 -22.30 -7.81 -19.47
C PRO A 159 -21.85 -9.19 -19.99
N PRO A 160 -22.75 -10.08 -20.48
CA PRO A 160 -22.32 -11.35 -21.05
C PRO A 160 -21.38 -11.20 -22.25
N LEU A 161 -21.58 -10.21 -23.13
CA LEU A 161 -20.65 -9.92 -24.22
C LEU A 161 -19.26 -9.56 -23.70
N GLN A 162 -19.22 -8.64 -22.73
CA GLN A 162 -17.96 -8.14 -22.17
C GLN A 162 -17.16 -9.27 -21.52
N SER A 163 -17.80 -10.05 -20.65
CA SER A 163 -17.18 -11.17 -19.95
C SER A 163 -16.75 -12.27 -20.94
N PHE A 164 -17.52 -12.51 -22.02
CA PHE A 164 -17.13 -13.44 -23.07
C PHE A 164 -15.86 -12.98 -23.81
N ILE A 165 -15.81 -11.71 -24.24
CA ILE A 165 -14.64 -11.15 -24.94
C ILE A 165 -13.41 -11.18 -24.02
N LEU A 166 -13.55 -10.75 -22.76
CA LEU A 166 -12.47 -10.82 -21.77
C LEU A 166 -11.94 -12.25 -21.60
N GLY A 167 -12.83 -13.23 -21.47
CA GLY A 167 -12.46 -14.64 -21.34
C GLY A 167 -11.71 -15.15 -22.58
N ARG A 168 -12.21 -14.85 -23.77
CA ARG A 168 -11.58 -15.28 -25.03
C ARG A 168 -10.23 -14.63 -25.27
N PHE A 169 -10.11 -13.33 -25.03
CA PHE A 169 -8.82 -12.63 -25.11
C PHE A 169 -7.81 -13.14 -24.08
N SER A 170 -8.28 -13.55 -22.89
CA SER A 170 -7.45 -14.18 -21.87
C SER A 170 -7.11 -15.65 -22.18
N GLY A 171 -7.50 -16.18 -23.34
CA GLY A 171 -7.15 -17.52 -23.81
C GLY A 171 -8.05 -18.65 -23.32
N PHE A 172 -9.20 -18.36 -22.69
CA PHE A 172 -10.13 -19.40 -22.24
C PHE A 172 -10.98 -19.92 -23.41
N GLU A 173 -11.31 -21.21 -23.34
CA GLU A 173 -12.19 -21.86 -24.29
C GLU A 173 -13.67 -21.55 -23.97
N ASN A 174 -14.54 -21.65 -24.97
CA ASN A 174 -15.98 -21.45 -24.80
C ASN A 174 -16.55 -22.32 -23.68
N ALA A 175 -16.11 -23.59 -23.57
CA ALA A 175 -16.58 -24.51 -22.55
C ALA A 175 -16.24 -24.06 -21.11
N GLN A 176 -15.21 -23.23 -20.94
CA GLN A 176 -14.81 -22.66 -19.65
C GLN A 176 -15.57 -21.37 -19.35
N ILE A 177 -15.85 -20.56 -20.38
CA ILE A 177 -16.48 -19.24 -20.25
C ILE A 177 -18.00 -19.35 -20.06
N LEU A 178 -18.68 -20.17 -20.87
CA LEU A 178 -20.14 -20.25 -20.89
C LEU A 178 -20.77 -20.57 -19.52
N PRO A 179 -20.21 -21.48 -18.69
CA PRO A 179 -20.70 -21.70 -17.33
C PRO A 179 -20.70 -20.44 -16.46
N TRP A 180 -19.70 -19.55 -16.60
CA TRP A 180 -19.64 -18.30 -15.83
C TRP A 180 -20.73 -17.31 -16.25
N LEU A 181 -21.14 -17.36 -17.52
CA LEU A 181 -22.23 -16.55 -18.06
C LEU A 181 -23.61 -17.15 -17.78
N SER A 182 -23.68 -18.27 -17.05
CA SER A 182 -24.91 -19.05 -16.87
C SER A 182 -25.55 -19.50 -18.20
N MET A 183 -24.71 -19.75 -19.22
CA MET A 183 -25.13 -20.20 -20.54
C MET A 183 -24.86 -21.71 -20.73
N PRO A 184 -25.68 -22.41 -21.54
CA PRO A 184 -25.42 -23.81 -21.88
C PRO A 184 -24.08 -23.97 -22.60
N ILE A 185 -23.24 -24.93 -22.16
CA ILE A 185 -21.89 -25.19 -22.70
C ILE A 185 -21.88 -25.43 -24.23
N GLN A 186 -22.99 -25.92 -24.79
CA GLN A 186 -23.10 -26.32 -26.19
C GLN A 186 -23.61 -25.21 -27.11
N THR A 187 -23.95 -24.03 -26.58
CA THR A 187 -24.61 -22.98 -27.36
C THR A 187 -23.94 -21.64 -27.12
N VAL A 188 -23.09 -21.23 -28.05
CA VAL A 188 -22.67 -19.83 -28.16
C VAL A 188 -23.67 -19.13 -29.06
N TYR A 189 -24.28 -18.05 -28.56
CA TYR A 189 -25.24 -17.29 -29.34
C TYR A 189 -24.54 -16.52 -30.47
N PRO A 190 -25.14 -16.42 -31.67
CA PRO A 190 -24.51 -15.76 -32.83
C PRO A 190 -24.08 -14.31 -32.58
N TRP A 191 -24.81 -13.59 -31.73
CA TRP A 191 -24.48 -12.20 -31.38
C TRP A 191 -23.23 -12.11 -30.48
N ILE A 192 -22.95 -13.13 -29.66
CA ILE A 192 -21.73 -13.20 -28.84
C ILE A 192 -20.53 -13.53 -29.72
N GLU A 193 -20.65 -14.52 -30.61
CA GLU A 193 -19.57 -14.86 -31.54
C GLU A 193 -19.28 -13.72 -32.52
N GLY A 194 -20.33 -13.08 -33.05
CA GLY A 194 -20.20 -11.91 -33.92
C GLY A 194 -19.56 -10.73 -33.20
N GLY A 195 -19.94 -10.46 -31.96
CA GLY A 195 -19.33 -9.42 -31.14
C GLY A 195 -17.86 -9.70 -30.84
N PHE A 196 -17.49 -10.95 -30.57
CA PHE A 196 -16.09 -11.35 -30.41
C PHE A 196 -15.28 -11.18 -31.71
N ALA A 197 -15.82 -11.61 -32.86
CA ALA A 197 -15.14 -11.48 -34.15
C ALA A 197 -14.90 -10.00 -34.56
N GLU A 198 -15.79 -9.08 -34.17
CA GLU A 198 -15.59 -7.64 -34.35
C GLU A 198 -14.60 -7.07 -33.31
N ALA A 199 -14.63 -7.55 -32.07
CA ALA A 199 -13.66 -7.18 -31.03
C ALA A 199 -12.23 -7.58 -31.45
N GLU A 200 -12.07 -8.73 -32.11
CA GLU A 200 -10.80 -9.18 -32.69
C GLU A 200 -10.29 -8.28 -33.83
N LYS A 201 -11.10 -7.38 -34.38
CA LYS A 201 -10.65 -6.39 -35.36
C LYS A 201 -10.30 -5.05 -34.72
N ASN A 202 -10.71 -4.83 -33.47
CA ASN A 202 -10.50 -3.59 -32.74
C ASN A 202 -9.07 -3.52 -32.17
N GLN A 203 -8.22 -2.70 -32.79
CA GLN A 203 -6.81 -2.56 -32.40
C GLN A 203 -6.64 -1.88 -31.03
N GLU A 204 -7.50 -0.93 -30.68
CA GLU A 204 -7.47 -0.25 -29.37
C GLU A 204 -7.78 -1.24 -28.25
N LEU A 205 -8.82 -2.04 -28.43
CA LEU A 205 -9.22 -3.08 -27.48
C LEU A 205 -8.11 -4.13 -27.28
N LYS A 206 -7.45 -4.56 -28.37
CA LYS A 206 -6.30 -5.48 -28.30
C LYS A 206 -5.11 -4.89 -27.56
N SER A 207 -4.80 -3.62 -27.83
CA SER A 207 -3.69 -2.92 -27.16
C SER A 207 -3.94 -2.81 -25.65
N ALA A 208 -5.14 -2.40 -25.26
CA ALA A 208 -5.54 -2.30 -23.87
C ALA A 208 -5.55 -3.67 -23.17
N HIS A 209 -6.02 -4.72 -23.85
CA HIS A 209 -5.94 -6.08 -23.34
C HIS A 209 -4.49 -6.53 -23.10
N GLY A 210 -3.58 -6.26 -24.04
CA GLY A 210 -2.15 -6.58 -23.91
C GLY A 210 -1.52 -5.91 -22.69
N GLU A 211 -1.81 -4.62 -22.46
CA GLU A 211 -1.34 -3.91 -21.27
C GLU A 211 -1.92 -4.49 -19.98
N TYR A 212 -3.23 -4.78 -19.96
CA TYR A 212 -3.90 -5.40 -18.82
C TYR A 212 -3.26 -6.76 -18.45
N ILE A 213 -3.00 -7.63 -19.44
CA ILE A 213 -2.36 -8.93 -19.21
C ILE A 213 -0.92 -8.76 -18.69
N ASP A 214 -0.12 -7.87 -19.27
CA ASP A 214 1.25 -7.59 -18.79
C ASP A 214 1.25 -7.17 -17.31
N LYS A 215 0.35 -6.24 -16.93
CA LYS A 215 0.23 -5.82 -15.52
C LYS A 215 -0.25 -6.95 -14.62
N ARG A 216 -1.17 -7.80 -15.10
CA ARG A 216 -1.68 -8.95 -14.34
C ARG A 216 -0.60 -9.99 -14.09
N GLU A 217 0.19 -10.34 -15.11
CA GLU A 217 1.30 -11.29 -14.99
C GLU A 217 2.41 -10.77 -14.09
N LYS A 218 2.77 -9.49 -14.22
CA LYS A 218 3.71 -8.82 -13.32
C LYS A 218 3.22 -8.88 -11.87
N LEU A 219 1.95 -8.57 -11.63
CA LEU A 219 1.35 -8.60 -10.30
C LEU A 219 1.36 -10.02 -9.70
N GLN A 220 1.03 -11.04 -10.49
CA GLN A 220 1.11 -12.44 -10.07
C GLN A 220 2.54 -12.85 -9.72
N THR A 221 3.51 -12.45 -10.54
CA THR A 221 4.94 -12.73 -10.33
C THR A 221 5.42 -12.11 -9.02
N MET A 222 5.06 -10.85 -8.76
CA MET A 222 5.38 -10.16 -7.51
C MET A 222 4.73 -10.82 -6.30
N ALA A 223 3.46 -11.23 -6.40
CA ALA A 223 2.79 -11.93 -5.33
C ALA A 223 3.46 -13.29 -5.03
N ASN A 224 3.85 -14.05 -6.06
CA ASN A 224 4.57 -15.31 -5.88
C ASN A 224 5.94 -15.09 -5.21
N ALA A 225 6.69 -14.06 -5.64
CA ALA A 225 7.97 -13.70 -5.03
C ALA A 225 7.83 -13.26 -3.58
N LEU A 226 6.78 -12.50 -3.24
CA LEU A 226 6.46 -12.13 -1.86
C LEU A 226 6.15 -13.38 -1.03
N MET A 227 5.31 -14.29 -1.53
CA MET A 227 4.99 -15.53 -0.84
C MET A 227 6.24 -16.34 -0.51
N GLN A 228 7.17 -16.49 -1.46
CA GLN A 228 8.45 -17.17 -1.25
C GLN A 228 9.28 -16.52 -0.13
N LYS A 229 9.35 -15.19 -0.09
CA LYS A 229 10.04 -14.44 0.98
C LYS A 229 9.37 -14.57 2.34
N LEU A 230 8.05 -14.79 2.39
CA LEU A 230 7.30 -14.99 3.62
C LEU A 230 7.48 -16.39 4.19
N THR A 231 7.71 -17.39 3.32
CA THR A 231 7.94 -18.78 3.69
C THR A 231 9.40 -19.12 4.00
N ALA A 232 10.35 -18.30 3.55
CA ALA A 232 11.76 -18.36 3.94
C ALA A 232 11.98 -17.78 5.34
#